data_AF-A0A7S0QBW2-F1
#
_entry.id   AF-A0A7S0QBW2-F1
#
_cell.length_a   1.000
_cell.length_b   1.000
_cell.length_c   1.000
_cell.angle_alpha   90.00
_cell.angle_beta   90.00
_cell.angle_gamma   90.00
#
_symmetry.space_group_name_H-M   'P 1'
#
loop_
_entity.id
_entity.type
_entity.pdbx_description
1 polymer ?
#
loop_
_entity_poly.entity_id
_entity_poly.type
_entity_poly.pdbx_seq_one_letter_code
_entity_poly.pdbx_strand_id
1 'polypeptide(L)'
;MDLLIVGGAFQHVYTQTRSIPTSSEIVEGITGIAAWNGSHWFSIIENSPSVVHCILVDRTLMYVSGDFTGFGNQVAVLNGTSISFLCETQLPFICGVLGGEVYAMAVMNNDLFVGGSFTQAGNSNAQKLARWDGTQWFSVASLNGIVYALHIFGERLIIGGEFTSCDRRSALHIAEYSEGSCSGFSEGLNGPVYALSGVGNCLYLCGMFNATSMQQRLHNIPIQNVVRWCVDDTSSTTLEAIDWGELNSKACKGITQL
;
A
#
# COMPACT_ATOMS: atom_id res chain seq x y z
N MET A 1 16.55 -6.44 19.15
CA MET A 1 15.95 -7.76 18.93
C MET A 1 14.95 -7.55 17.82
N ASP A 2 15.21 -8.16 16.66
CA ASP A 2 14.41 -7.89 15.48
C ASP A 2 13.14 -8.73 15.54
N LEU A 3 11.98 -8.09 15.44
CA LEU A 3 10.69 -8.77 15.43
C LEU A 3 10.28 -9.03 13.98
N LEU A 4 9.81 -10.25 13.69
CA LEU A 4 9.07 -10.51 12.47
C LEU A 4 7.61 -10.17 12.73
N ILE A 5 7.03 -9.30 11.91
CA ILE A 5 5.63 -8.87 12.02
C ILE A 5 4.89 -9.32 10.77
N VAL A 6 3.74 -9.95 10.98
CA VAL A 6 2.88 -10.47 9.90
C VAL A 6 1.50 -9.88 10.05
N GLY A 7 0.96 -9.36 8.95
CA GLY A 7 -0.42 -8.90 8.83
C GLY A 7 -1.18 -9.74 7.80
N GLY A 8 -2.49 -9.91 7.96
CA GLY A 8 -3.37 -10.51 6.97
C GLY A 8 -4.77 -10.77 7.51
N ALA A 9 -5.50 -11.70 6.88
CA ALA A 9 -6.86 -12.10 7.26
C ALA A 9 -6.87 -13.44 8.05
N PHE A 10 -5.93 -13.61 8.98
CA PHE A 10 -5.84 -14.84 9.78
C PHE A 10 -6.54 -14.68 11.14
N GLN A 11 -7.10 -15.79 11.63
CA GLN A 11 -7.78 -15.85 12.93
C GLN A 11 -6.93 -16.51 14.02
N HIS A 12 -5.86 -17.21 13.64
CA HIS A 12 -5.01 -17.96 14.55
C HIS A 12 -3.55 -17.96 14.08
N VAL A 13 -2.63 -18.10 15.03
CA VAL A 13 -1.22 -18.46 14.79
C VAL A 13 -0.86 -19.69 15.62
N TYR A 14 0.15 -20.42 15.16
CA TYR A 14 0.51 -21.73 15.72
C TYR A 14 1.98 -21.76 16.16
N THR A 15 2.27 -22.54 17.19
CA THR A 15 3.60 -22.63 17.82
C THR A 15 4.57 -23.60 17.12
N GLN A 16 4.13 -24.43 16.17
CA GLN A 16 4.97 -25.40 15.46
C GLN A 16 4.66 -25.46 13.96
N THR A 17 5.66 -25.90 13.17
CA THR A 17 5.65 -25.99 11.70
C THR A 17 5.05 -27.30 11.15
N ARG A 18 4.13 -27.96 11.87
CA ARG A 18 3.50 -29.19 11.36
C ARG A 18 2.49 -28.90 10.25
N SER A 19 2.33 -29.85 9.34
CA SER A 19 1.44 -29.74 8.19
C SER A 19 -0.06 -29.72 8.56
N ILE A 20 -0.43 -30.18 9.76
CA ILE A 20 -1.79 -30.11 10.29
C ILE A 20 -1.70 -29.78 11.80
N PRO A 21 -1.98 -28.54 12.21
CA PRO A 21 -1.99 -28.15 13.61
C PRO A 21 -3.18 -28.75 14.37
N THR A 22 -3.00 -28.98 15.66
CA THR A 22 -4.06 -29.37 16.61
C THR A 22 -4.58 -28.14 17.36
N SER A 23 -5.80 -28.22 17.93
CA SER A 23 -6.38 -27.09 18.68
C SER A 23 -5.56 -26.68 19.90
N SER A 24 -4.78 -27.59 20.48
CA SER A 24 -3.86 -27.29 21.60
C SER A 24 -2.65 -26.45 21.22
N GLU A 25 -2.41 -26.21 19.93
CA GLU A 25 -1.26 -25.46 19.41
C GLU A 25 -1.62 -24.02 18.99
N ILE A 26 -2.90 -23.66 19.08
CA ILE A 26 -3.40 -22.31 18.80
C ILE A 26 -2.90 -21.35 19.87
N VAL A 27 -2.29 -20.26 19.45
CA VAL A 27 -2.05 -19.10 20.33
C VAL A 27 -3.32 -18.25 20.28
N GLU A 28 -4.11 -18.34 21.35
CA GLU A 28 -5.38 -17.64 21.48
C GLU A 28 -5.20 -16.11 21.51
N GLY A 29 -6.19 -15.38 20.98
CA GLY A 29 -6.25 -13.92 21.05
C GLY A 29 -5.35 -13.15 20.07
N ILE A 30 -4.81 -13.82 19.05
CA ILE A 30 -4.02 -13.18 17.97
C ILE A 30 -4.74 -13.33 16.64
N THR A 31 -5.30 -12.23 16.15
CA THR A 31 -6.01 -12.15 14.87
C THR A 31 -5.44 -11.01 14.03
N GLY A 32 -5.35 -11.20 12.73
CA GLY A 32 -5.00 -10.18 11.75
C GLY A 32 -3.55 -9.67 11.78
N ILE A 33 -2.96 -9.46 12.96
CA ILE A 33 -1.56 -9.06 13.15
C ILE A 33 -0.87 -9.88 14.25
N ALA A 34 0.36 -10.29 14.01
CA ALA A 34 1.15 -11.10 14.94
C ALA A 34 2.63 -10.70 14.88
N ALA A 35 3.31 -10.78 16.01
CA ALA A 35 4.76 -10.60 16.09
C ALA A 35 5.46 -11.85 16.63
N TRP A 36 6.65 -12.12 16.08
CA TRP A 36 7.53 -13.21 16.49
C TRP A 36 8.84 -12.65 17.04
N ASN A 37 9.22 -13.06 18.25
CA ASN A 37 10.44 -12.61 18.93
C ASN A 37 11.63 -13.58 18.80
N GLY A 38 11.52 -14.62 17.98
CA GLY A 38 12.50 -15.69 17.89
C GLY A 38 12.12 -16.96 18.66
N SER A 39 11.12 -16.90 19.54
CA SER A 39 10.71 -18.03 20.40
C SER A 39 9.20 -18.28 20.46
N HIS A 40 8.37 -17.25 20.42
CA HIS A 40 6.92 -17.39 20.43
C HIS A 40 6.23 -16.24 19.67
N TRP A 41 4.99 -16.50 19.25
CA TRP A 41 4.09 -15.48 18.73
C TRP A 41 3.45 -14.70 19.88
N PHE A 42 3.17 -13.42 19.65
CA PHE A 42 2.41 -12.59 20.58
C PHE A 42 1.67 -11.48 19.81
N SER A 43 0.60 -10.96 20.40
CA SER A 43 -0.09 -9.79 19.85
C SER A 43 0.69 -8.51 20.19
N ILE A 44 0.78 -7.62 19.20
CA ILE A 44 1.38 -6.28 19.36
C ILE A 44 0.33 -5.17 19.45
N ILE A 45 -0.95 -5.51 19.25
CA ILE A 45 -2.06 -4.57 19.27
C ILE A 45 -3.19 -5.14 20.12
N GLU A 46 -3.56 -4.44 21.19
CA GLU A 46 -4.83 -4.69 21.88
C GLU A 46 -5.99 -4.40 20.91
N ASN A 47 -6.99 -5.28 20.85
CA ASN A 47 -8.08 -5.22 19.86
C ASN A 47 -7.56 -5.22 18.41
N SER A 48 -6.69 -6.19 18.11
CA SER A 48 -6.13 -6.39 16.77
C SER A 48 -7.23 -6.43 15.70
N PRO A 49 -6.98 -5.86 14.51
CA PRO A 49 -7.97 -5.88 13.44
C PRO A 49 -8.23 -7.31 12.97
N SER A 50 -9.43 -7.55 12.44
CA SER A 50 -9.79 -8.87 11.89
C SER A 50 -8.98 -9.17 10.61
N VAL A 51 -8.69 -8.12 9.85
CA VAL A 51 -7.92 -8.12 8.60
C VAL A 51 -6.96 -6.95 8.61
N VAL A 52 -5.68 -7.20 8.33
CA VAL A 52 -4.69 -6.16 8.02
C VAL A 52 -4.50 -6.08 6.51
N HIS A 53 -4.66 -4.87 5.96
CA HIS A 53 -4.48 -4.59 4.54
C HIS A 53 -3.06 -4.12 4.23
N CYS A 54 -2.49 -3.26 5.08
CA CYS A 54 -1.15 -2.72 4.86
C CYS A 54 -0.43 -2.51 6.20
N ILE A 55 0.87 -2.83 6.21
CA ILE A 55 1.80 -2.46 7.28
C ILE A 55 2.88 -1.61 6.64
N LEU A 56 3.13 -0.44 7.23
CA LEU A 56 4.17 0.49 6.79
C LEU A 56 5.05 0.85 7.99
N VAL A 57 6.35 0.76 7.84
CA VAL A 57 7.32 1.16 8.88
C VAL A 57 8.05 2.41 8.42
N ASP A 58 7.98 3.48 9.22
CA ASP A 58 8.82 4.66 9.07
C ASP A 58 9.60 4.90 10.36
N ARG A 59 10.93 4.74 10.29
CA ARG A 59 11.85 4.89 11.42
C ARG A 59 11.44 4.01 12.62
N THR A 60 10.85 4.62 13.65
CA THR A 60 10.40 3.95 14.89
C THR A 60 8.89 3.75 14.93
N LEU A 61 8.16 4.30 13.98
CA LEU A 61 6.70 4.21 13.90
C LEU A 61 6.31 3.09 12.94
N MET A 62 5.31 2.33 13.33
CA MET A 62 4.63 1.39 12.46
C MET A 62 3.19 1.84 12.28
N TYR A 63 2.78 1.97 11.03
CA TYR A 63 1.40 2.20 10.63
C TYR A 63 0.79 0.88 10.22
N VAL A 64 -0.42 0.61 10.70
CA VAL A 64 -1.18 -0.58 10.35
C VAL A 64 -2.55 -0.12 9.89
N SER A 65 -2.92 -0.50 8.66
CA SER A 65 -4.29 -0.34 8.17
C SER A 65 -5.03 -1.66 8.14
N GLY A 66 -6.31 -1.62 8.47
CA GLY A 66 -7.12 -2.83 8.60
C GLY A 66 -8.49 -2.57 9.18
N ASP A 67 -9.26 -3.65 9.29
CA ASP A 67 -10.58 -3.63 9.89
C ASP A 67 -10.51 -3.59 11.42
N PHE A 68 -10.32 -2.39 11.96
CA PHE A 68 -10.43 -2.12 13.39
C PHE A 68 -11.90 -1.93 13.77
N THR A 69 -12.63 -3.06 13.87
CA THR A 69 -14.02 -3.04 14.33
C THR A 69 -14.12 -2.33 15.69
N GLY A 70 -15.05 -1.37 15.82
CA GLY A 70 -15.36 -0.67 17.08
C GLY A 70 -14.71 0.70 17.32
N PHE A 71 -13.65 1.08 16.59
CA PHE A 71 -12.94 2.35 16.83
C PHE A 71 -13.25 3.46 15.82
N GLY A 72 -13.97 3.17 14.74
CA GLY A 72 -14.25 4.16 13.69
C GLY A 72 -12.98 4.72 13.04
N ASN A 73 -11.92 3.91 12.94
CA ASN A 73 -10.69 4.30 12.27
C ASN A 73 -10.08 3.08 11.57
N GLN A 74 -9.56 3.27 10.37
CA GLN A 74 -8.95 2.21 9.56
C GLN A 74 -7.43 2.19 9.67
N VAL A 75 -6.81 3.11 10.41
CA VAL A 75 -5.35 3.24 10.52
C VAL A 75 -4.93 3.44 11.98
N ALA A 76 -4.07 2.56 12.47
CA ALA A 76 -3.41 2.64 13.77
C ALA A 76 -1.92 2.95 13.61
N VAL A 77 -1.34 3.61 14.61
CA VAL A 77 0.10 3.85 14.73
C VAL A 77 0.61 3.20 16.00
N LEU A 78 1.69 2.44 15.85
CA LEU A 78 2.37 1.77 16.95
C LEU A 78 3.74 2.42 17.14
N ASN A 79 4.07 2.66 18.41
CA ASN A 79 5.41 3.00 18.86
C ASN A 79 5.78 2.01 19.98
N GLY A 80 6.55 0.97 19.63
CA GLY A 80 6.76 -0.18 20.52
C GLY A 80 5.44 -0.92 20.77
N THR A 81 5.03 -1.01 22.03
CA THR A 81 3.77 -1.65 22.45
C THR A 81 2.60 -0.67 22.59
N SER A 82 2.83 0.63 22.41
CA SER A 82 1.78 1.65 22.52
C SER A 82 1.08 1.85 21.19
N ILE A 83 -0.24 1.65 21.18
CA ILE A 83 -1.10 2.02 20.06
C ILE A 83 -1.62 3.44 20.24
N SER A 84 -1.64 4.19 19.14
CA SER A 84 -2.33 5.47 19.03
C SER A 84 -3.09 5.50 17.71
N PHE A 85 -4.17 6.25 17.67
CA PHE A 85 -4.92 6.50 16.46
C PHE A 85 -4.59 7.91 15.97
N LEU A 86 -4.40 8.05 14.66
CA LEU A 86 -4.17 9.35 14.02
C LEU A 86 -5.40 10.22 14.25
N CYS A 87 -5.27 11.27 15.07
CA CYS A 87 -6.42 11.99 15.59
C CYS A 87 -6.11 13.46 15.86
N GLU A 88 -6.99 14.37 15.41
CA GLU A 88 -6.77 15.83 15.47
C GLU A 88 -7.00 16.41 16.89
N THR A 89 -7.81 15.76 17.73
CA THR A 89 -8.10 16.19 19.11
C THR A 89 -8.45 14.99 20.01
N GLN A 90 -8.37 15.17 21.33
CA GLN A 90 -8.76 14.17 22.36
C GLN A 90 -10.30 13.92 22.43
N LEU A 91 -11.09 14.28 21.40
CA LEU A 91 -12.55 14.11 21.39
C LEU A 91 -12.97 12.96 20.45
N PRO A 92 -13.93 12.11 20.84
CA PRO A 92 -13.81 10.67 20.56
C PRO A 92 -14.43 10.16 19.24
N PHE A 93 -14.84 11.00 18.28
CA PHE A 93 -15.77 10.49 17.24
C PHE A 93 -15.51 10.86 15.77
N ILE A 94 -14.59 11.76 15.42
CA ILE A 94 -14.30 12.06 14.00
C ILE A 94 -12.84 12.45 13.83
N CYS A 95 -11.93 11.49 13.85
CA CYS A 95 -10.52 11.82 13.68
C CYS A 95 -9.70 10.82 12.87
N GLY A 96 -10.28 9.68 12.51
CA GLY A 96 -9.65 8.64 11.71
C GLY A 96 -10.12 8.60 10.25
N VAL A 97 -9.73 7.53 9.56
CA VAL A 97 -10.22 7.20 8.21
C VAL A 97 -11.49 6.36 8.32
N LEU A 98 -12.56 6.75 7.62
CA LEU A 98 -13.93 6.29 7.83
C LEU A 98 -14.65 5.93 6.51
N GLY A 99 -15.68 5.07 6.65
CA GLY A 99 -16.63 4.78 5.58
C GLY A 99 -16.05 4.04 4.37
N GLY A 100 -15.07 3.17 4.61
CA GLY A 100 -14.42 2.28 3.66
C GLY A 100 -13.06 1.83 4.20
N GLU A 101 -12.28 1.12 3.40
CA GLU A 101 -11.01 0.51 3.83
C GLU A 101 -9.81 1.31 3.34
N VAL A 102 -8.65 1.13 3.98
CA VAL A 102 -7.35 1.67 3.56
C VAL A 102 -6.46 0.51 3.08
N TYR A 103 -6.25 0.44 1.77
CA TYR A 103 -5.48 -0.63 1.12
C TYR A 103 -3.99 -0.33 1.00
N ALA A 104 -3.62 0.95 0.94
CA ALA A 104 -2.24 1.35 0.73
C ALA A 104 -1.84 2.53 1.61
N MET A 105 -0.57 2.53 2.00
CA MET A 105 0.05 3.62 2.76
C MET A 105 1.44 3.93 2.21
N ALA A 106 1.85 5.19 2.27
CA ALA A 106 3.21 5.62 1.96
C ALA A 106 3.59 6.82 2.83
N VAL A 107 4.85 6.97 3.20
CA VAL A 107 5.36 8.17 3.88
C VAL A 107 6.21 8.98 2.92
N MET A 108 5.87 10.26 2.75
CA MET A 108 6.61 11.20 1.93
C MET A 108 6.75 12.52 2.69
N ASN A 109 7.96 13.06 2.80
CA ASN A 109 8.23 14.32 3.51
C ASN A 109 7.68 14.34 4.96
N ASN A 110 7.80 13.23 5.68
CA ASN A 110 7.27 13.00 7.03
C ASN A 110 5.73 12.94 7.14
N ASP A 111 5.01 13.03 6.03
CA ASP A 111 3.56 12.91 6.03
C ASP A 111 3.15 11.49 5.64
N LEU A 112 2.10 10.97 6.30
CA LEU A 112 1.50 9.70 5.92
C LEU A 112 0.43 9.93 4.86
N PHE A 113 0.58 9.29 3.72
CA PHE A 113 -0.43 9.19 2.68
C PHE A 113 -1.17 7.86 2.80
N VAL A 114 -2.49 7.90 2.68
CA VAL A 114 -3.36 6.73 2.73
C VAL A 114 -4.25 6.67 1.49
N GLY A 115 -4.37 5.47 0.92
CA GLY A 115 -5.13 5.17 -0.29
C GLY A 115 -6.12 4.04 -0.03
N GLY A 116 -7.36 4.16 -0.52
CA GLY A 116 -8.35 3.10 -0.36
C GLY A 116 -9.74 3.39 -0.93
N SER A 117 -10.75 2.75 -0.34
CA SER A 117 -12.17 2.92 -0.66
C SER A 117 -12.92 3.86 0.29
N PHE A 118 -12.23 4.37 1.32
CA PHE A 118 -12.79 5.27 2.32
C PHE A 118 -13.42 6.54 1.75
N THR A 119 -14.42 7.04 2.47
CA THR A 119 -15.24 8.20 2.09
C THR A 119 -14.99 9.41 2.95
N GLN A 120 -14.16 9.30 3.99
CA GLN A 120 -13.80 10.41 4.87
C GLN A 120 -12.46 10.14 5.57
N ALA A 121 -11.67 11.20 5.81
CA ALA A 121 -10.50 11.17 6.69
C ALA A 121 -10.47 12.43 7.57
N GLY A 122 -10.50 12.24 8.89
CA GLY A 122 -10.64 13.33 9.86
C GLY A 122 -11.93 14.13 9.64
N ASN A 123 -11.86 15.44 9.91
CA ASN A 123 -12.97 16.36 9.64
C ASN A 123 -13.04 16.80 8.17
N SER A 124 -12.08 16.39 7.35
CA SER A 124 -12.05 16.70 5.93
C SER A 124 -12.86 15.66 5.13
N ASN A 125 -13.57 16.12 4.09
CA ASN A 125 -14.16 15.20 3.10
C ASN A 125 -13.08 14.67 2.13
N ALA A 126 -11.92 14.29 2.66
CA ALA A 126 -10.86 13.63 1.92
C ALA A 126 -11.30 12.19 1.63
N GLN A 127 -11.48 11.86 0.35
CA GLN A 127 -11.99 10.56 -0.09
C GLN A 127 -10.91 9.84 -0.87
N LYS A 128 -10.74 8.54 -0.62
CA LYS A 128 -9.87 7.59 -1.36
C LYS A 128 -8.37 7.89 -1.35
N LEU A 129 -7.95 9.14 -1.22
CA LEU A 129 -6.56 9.57 -1.07
C LEU A 129 -6.45 10.77 -0.11
N ALA A 130 -5.81 10.54 1.03
CA ALA A 130 -5.66 11.54 2.09
C ALA A 130 -4.22 11.58 2.62
N ARG A 131 -3.83 12.70 3.22
CA ARG A 131 -2.52 12.92 3.84
C ARG A 131 -2.68 13.36 5.29
N TRP A 132 -1.92 12.76 6.19
CA TRP A 132 -1.80 13.15 7.59
C TRP A 132 -0.46 13.86 7.81
N ASP A 133 -0.51 15.11 8.28
CA ASP A 133 0.67 15.96 8.51
C ASP A 133 1.32 15.81 9.90
N GLY A 134 0.84 14.86 10.70
CA GLY A 134 1.19 14.74 12.12
C GLY A 134 0.11 15.29 13.06
N THR A 135 -0.80 16.13 12.54
CA THR A 135 -1.81 16.84 13.34
C THR A 135 -3.22 16.80 12.74
N GLN A 136 -3.36 16.78 11.42
CA GLN A 136 -4.65 16.81 10.73
C GLN A 136 -4.64 16.07 9.40
N TRP A 137 -5.83 15.64 8.97
CA TRP A 137 -6.04 15.01 7.66
C TRP A 137 -6.34 16.06 6.59
N PHE A 138 -5.73 15.88 5.42
CA PHE A 138 -5.97 16.68 4.23
C PHE A 138 -6.40 15.82 3.04
N SER A 139 -7.28 16.37 2.21
CA SER A 139 -7.55 15.82 0.89
C SER A 139 -6.35 16.07 -0.03
N VAL A 140 -5.88 15.02 -0.69
CA VAL A 140 -4.73 15.09 -1.60
C VAL A 140 -5.18 15.36 -3.04
N ALA A 141 -6.23 14.65 -3.48
CA ALA A 141 -6.77 14.77 -4.82
C ALA A 141 -8.21 14.24 -4.89
N SER A 142 -8.96 14.65 -5.91
CA SER A 142 -10.27 14.07 -6.22
C SER A 142 -10.13 12.90 -7.20
N LEU A 143 -10.42 11.68 -6.72
CA LEU A 143 -10.37 10.44 -7.49
C LEU A 143 -11.76 9.84 -7.71
N ASN A 144 -12.03 9.31 -8.91
CA ASN A 144 -13.31 8.67 -9.22
C ASN A 144 -13.35 7.16 -8.93
N GLY A 145 -12.24 6.52 -8.55
CA GLY A 145 -12.17 5.08 -8.24
C GLY A 145 -11.24 4.77 -7.05
N ILE A 146 -11.23 3.50 -6.62
CA ILE A 146 -10.48 3.03 -5.45
C ILE A 146 -8.97 3.12 -5.70
N VAL A 147 -8.20 3.44 -4.66
CA VAL A 147 -6.72 3.37 -4.68
C VAL A 147 -6.29 2.05 -4.02
N TYR A 148 -5.49 1.26 -4.74
CA TYR A 148 -4.98 -0.03 -4.24
C TYR A 148 -3.50 0.00 -3.92
N ALA A 149 -2.72 0.90 -4.53
CA ALA A 149 -1.29 0.95 -4.36
C ALA A 149 -0.80 2.40 -4.25
N LEU A 150 0.14 2.61 -3.35
CA LEU A 150 0.90 3.85 -3.18
C LEU A 150 2.38 3.51 -3.14
N HIS A 151 3.22 4.26 -3.86
CA HIS A 151 4.67 4.06 -3.83
C HIS A 151 5.41 5.38 -4.02
N ILE A 152 6.49 5.59 -3.27
CA ILE A 152 7.35 6.76 -3.45
C ILE A 152 8.39 6.46 -4.52
N PHE A 153 8.43 7.27 -5.57
CA PHE A 153 9.41 7.15 -6.64
C PHE A 153 10.06 8.51 -6.90
N GLY A 154 11.29 8.68 -6.40
CA GLY A 154 11.93 10.00 -6.30
C GLY A 154 11.18 10.89 -5.30
N GLU A 155 10.87 12.12 -5.68
CA GLU A 155 10.09 13.08 -4.87
C GLU A 155 8.58 13.02 -5.14
N ARG A 156 8.12 11.96 -5.82
CA ARG A 156 6.74 11.81 -6.27
C ARG A 156 6.07 10.64 -5.57
N LEU A 157 4.80 10.81 -5.25
CA LEU A 157 3.92 9.72 -4.87
C LEU A 157 3.24 9.16 -6.12
N ILE A 158 3.52 7.90 -6.44
CA ILE A 158 2.83 7.17 -7.50
C ILE A 158 1.62 6.47 -6.91
N ILE A 159 0.49 6.63 -7.59
CA ILE A 159 -0.84 6.19 -7.14
C ILE A 159 -1.37 5.21 -8.17
N GLY A 160 -1.67 3.98 -7.76
CA GLY A 160 -2.25 2.93 -8.59
C GLY A 160 -3.63 2.51 -8.10
N GLY A 161 -4.58 2.29 -9.01
CA GLY A 161 -5.92 1.86 -8.64
C GLY A 161 -6.91 1.70 -9.78
N GLU A 162 -8.20 1.74 -9.44
CA GLU A 162 -9.33 1.61 -10.37
C GLU A 162 -9.80 2.94 -10.97
N PHE A 163 -9.30 4.07 -10.45
CA PHE A 163 -9.69 5.40 -10.93
C PHE A 163 -9.26 5.64 -12.37
N THR A 164 -10.04 6.44 -13.09
CA THR A 164 -9.71 6.91 -14.44
C THR A 164 -9.40 8.41 -14.48
N SER A 165 -9.73 9.14 -13.41
CA SER A 165 -9.42 10.57 -13.29
C SER A 165 -8.79 10.93 -11.94
N CYS A 166 -7.91 11.94 -12.00
CA CYS A 166 -7.36 12.63 -10.84
C CYS A 166 -7.50 14.14 -11.02
N ASP A 167 -8.12 14.83 -10.06
CA ASP A 167 -8.42 16.27 -10.14
C ASP A 167 -9.10 16.69 -11.45
N ARG A 168 -10.05 15.86 -11.90
CA ARG A 168 -10.80 16.00 -13.17
C ARG A 168 -9.95 15.87 -14.44
N ARG A 169 -8.67 15.52 -14.33
CA ARG A 169 -7.78 15.19 -15.46
C ARG A 169 -7.75 13.68 -15.66
N SER A 170 -7.52 13.24 -16.90
CA SER A 170 -7.34 11.83 -17.21
C SER A 170 -6.09 11.28 -16.52
N ALA A 171 -6.21 10.14 -15.84
CA ALA A 171 -5.08 9.46 -15.20
C ALA A 171 -5.01 7.97 -15.58
N LEU A 172 -6.15 7.34 -15.89
CA LEU A 172 -6.21 5.96 -16.44
C LEU A 172 -5.41 4.96 -15.59
N HIS A 173 -5.92 4.70 -14.38
CA HIS A 173 -5.44 3.71 -13.42
C HIS A 173 -4.08 3.99 -12.76
N ILE A 174 -3.39 5.04 -13.20
CA ILE A 174 -2.15 5.48 -12.57
C ILE A 174 -1.96 7.00 -12.60
N ALA A 175 -1.59 7.55 -11.45
CA ALA A 175 -1.34 8.97 -11.28
C ALA A 175 -0.02 9.20 -10.54
N GLU A 176 0.49 10.41 -10.67
CA GLU A 176 1.53 10.95 -9.81
C GLU A 176 0.99 12.15 -9.03
N TYR A 177 1.46 12.29 -7.79
CA TYR A 177 1.26 13.47 -6.98
C TYR A 177 2.62 14.06 -6.61
N SER A 178 2.79 15.34 -6.94
CA SER A 178 3.98 16.13 -6.63
C SER A 178 3.61 17.60 -6.54
N GLU A 179 4.29 18.34 -5.67
CA GLU A 179 4.12 19.79 -5.53
C GLU A 179 2.66 20.25 -5.32
N GLY A 180 1.85 19.45 -4.63
CA GLY A 180 0.47 19.80 -4.33
C GLY A 180 -0.54 19.51 -5.45
N SER A 181 -0.12 18.95 -6.59
CA SER A 181 -1.02 18.60 -7.69
C SER A 181 -0.97 17.12 -8.01
N CYS A 182 -2.12 16.56 -8.35
CA CYS A 182 -2.21 15.25 -8.98
C CYS A 182 -2.34 15.36 -10.51
N SER A 183 -1.70 14.44 -11.22
CA SER A 183 -1.77 14.29 -12.68
C SER A 183 -1.69 12.82 -13.10
N GLY A 184 -2.14 12.50 -14.31
CA GLY A 184 -1.90 11.19 -14.90
C GLY A 184 -0.41 10.90 -15.03
N PHE A 185 -0.02 9.64 -14.83
CA PHE A 185 1.37 9.22 -14.96
C PHE A 185 1.60 8.55 -16.31
N SER A 186 2.52 9.11 -17.10
CA SER A 186 2.77 8.66 -18.47
C SER A 186 1.47 8.63 -19.30
N GLU A 187 1.32 7.68 -20.21
CA GLU A 187 0.10 7.46 -20.98
C GLU A 187 -1.03 6.82 -20.16
N GLY A 188 -0.76 6.30 -18.96
CA GLY A 188 -1.69 5.49 -18.20
C GLY A 188 -1.92 4.08 -18.78
N LEU A 189 -2.80 3.31 -18.13
CA LEU A 189 -3.05 1.90 -18.42
C LEU A 189 -4.52 1.66 -18.78
N ASN A 190 -4.83 0.53 -19.40
CA ASN A 190 -6.22 0.18 -19.77
C ASN A 190 -6.98 -0.67 -18.75
N GLY A 191 -6.40 -0.85 -17.56
CA GLY A 191 -7.04 -1.55 -16.45
C GLY A 191 -6.33 -1.28 -15.12
N PRO A 192 -6.91 -1.75 -14.00
CA PRO A 192 -6.52 -1.34 -12.67
C PRO A 192 -5.12 -1.80 -12.28
N VAL A 193 -4.43 -0.98 -11.50
CA VAL A 193 -3.13 -1.30 -10.88
C VAL A 193 -3.36 -1.71 -9.43
N TYR A 194 -2.90 -2.90 -9.06
CA TYR A 194 -3.06 -3.48 -7.73
C TYR A 194 -1.80 -3.39 -6.87
N ALA A 195 -0.61 -3.32 -7.47
CA ALA A 195 0.63 -3.20 -6.72
C ALA A 195 1.66 -2.35 -7.47
N LEU A 196 2.50 -1.68 -6.69
CA LEU A 196 3.60 -0.85 -7.14
C LEU A 196 4.86 -1.19 -6.33
N SER A 197 6.01 -1.30 -6.99
CA SER A 197 7.28 -1.58 -6.32
C SER A 197 8.45 -0.93 -7.04
N GLY A 198 9.33 -0.26 -6.30
CA GLY A 198 10.55 0.35 -6.82
C GLY A 198 11.77 -0.54 -6.60
N VAL A 199 12.60 -0.69 -7.64
CA VAL A 199 13.93 -1.34 -7.55
C VAL A 199 14.93 -0.50 -8.35
N GLY A 200 15.92 0.06 -7.65
CA GLY A 200 16.87 1.00 -8.26
C GLY A 200 16.13 2.20 -8.85
N ASN A 201 16.40 2.51 -10.12
CA ASN A 201 15.74 3.61 -10.84
C ASN A 201 14.50 3.17 -11.63
N CYS A 202 13.88 2.07 -11.22
CA CYS A 202 12.75 1.47 -11.92
C CYS A 202 11.55 1.26 -11.01
N LEU A 203 10.37 1.58 -11.54
CA LEU A 203 9.07 1.27 -10.96
C LEU A 203 8.47 0.07 -11.69
N TYR A 204 7.98 -0.89 -10.92
CA TYR A 204 7.25 -2.06 -11.37
C TYR A 204 5.79 -1.90 -10.98
N LEU A 205 4.91 -2.18 -11.93
CA LEU A 205 3.48 -2.02 -11.80
C LEU A 205 2.82 -3.36 -12.06
N CYS A 206 1.96 -3.81 -11.16
CA CYS A 206 1.23 -5.05 -11.31
C CYS A 206 -0.27 -4.79 -11.23
N GLY A 207 -1.06 -5.40 -12.10
CA GLY A 207 -2.49 -5.13 -12.20
C GLY A 207 -3.22 -6.02 -13.19
N MET A 208 -4.46 -5.66 -13.52
CA MET A 208 -5.26 -6.31 -14.56
C MET A 208 -5.32 -5.39 -15.79
N PHE A 209 -4.24 -5.32 -16.55
CA PHE A 209 -4.13 -4.51 -17.76
C PHE A 209 -3.35 -5.28 -18.82
N ASN A 210 -3.56 -4.90 -20.08
CA ASN A 210 -2.86 -5.49 -21.22
C ASN A 210 -2.36 -4.49 -22.28
N ALA A 211 -2.58 -3.19 -22.05
CA ALA A 211 -2.10 -2.11 -22.91
C ALA A 211 -2.00 -0.78 -22.14
N THR A 212 -1.28 0.19 -22.72
CA THR A 212 -1.42 1.62 -22.36
C THR A 212 -2.68 2.22 -22.99
N SER A 213 -3.03 3.46 -22.61
CA SER A 213 -4.28 4.11 -23.04
C SER A 213 -4.42 4.35 -24.54
N MET A 214 -3.30 4.54 -25.26
CA MET A 214 -3.27 4.66 -26.70
C MET A 214 -2.74 3.35 -27.28
N GLN A 215 -3.65 2.44 -27.63
CA GLN A 215 -3.39 1.15 -28.31
C GLN A 215 -2.04 1.09 -29.06
N GLN A 216 -0.95 0.66 -28.43
CA GLN A 216 0.16 0.00 -29.10
C GLN A 216 0.82 -0.99 -28.14
N ARG A 217 1.00 -2.21 -28.64
CA ARG A 217 1.98 -3.14 -28.11
C ARG A 217 3.32 -2.40 -28.07
N LEU A 218 3.92 -2.19 -26.91
CA LEU A 218 5.33 -1.81 -26.84
C LEU A 218 6.13 -2.94 -27.49
N HIS A 219 6.75 -2.66 -28.64
CA HIS A 219 7.57 -3.63 -29.38
C HIS A 219 6.88 -4.96 -29.76
N ASN A 220 5.58 -4.94 -30.05
CA ASN A 220 4.80 -6.12 -30.42
C ASN A 220 4.58 -7.16 -29.30
N ILE A 221 5.04 -6.88 -28.08
CA ILE A 221 4.84 -7.70 -26.89
C ILE A 221 3.57 -7.21 -26.17
N PRO A 222 2.56 -8.05 -25.95
CA PRO A 222 1.42 -7.67 -25.13
C PRO A 222 1.91 -7.42 -23.70
N ILE A 223 1.53 -6.28 -23.12
CA ILE A 223 1.67 -6.11 -21.68
C ILE A 223 0.80 -7.19 -21.04
N GLN A 224 1.32 -7.93 -20.07
CA GLN A 224 0.55 -8.92 -19.33
C GLN A 224 0.67 -8.65 -17.85
N ASN A 225 -0.26 -7.86 -17.31
CA ASN A 225 -0.44 -7.62 -15.89
C ASN A 225 0.76 -7.01 -15.15
N VAL A 226 1.93 -6.89 -15.78
CA VAL A 226 3.15 -6.31 -15.21
C VAL A 226 3.83 -5.40 -16.23
N VAL A 227 4.21 -4.19 -15.80
CA VAL A 227 5.00 -3.22 -16.58
C VAL A 227 6.17 -2.73 -15.75
N ARG A 228 7.27 -2.40 -16.42
CA ARG A 228 8.43 -1.71 -15.84
C ARG A 228 8.55 -0.33 -16.46
N TRP A 229 8.81 0.66 -15.62
CA TRP A 229 9.13 2.03 -16.03
C TRP A 229 10.44 2.44 -15.38
N CYS A 230 11.43 2.87 -16.15
CA CYS A 230 12.73 3.29 -15.61
C CYS A 230 13.08 4.70 -16.05
N VAL A 231 13.85 5.38 -15.20
CA VAL A 231 14.55 6.60 -15.56
C VAL A 231 15.98 6.22 -15.93
N ASP A 232 16.45 6.63 -17.11
CA ASP A 232 17.85 6.46 -17.50
C ASP A 232 18.67 7.71 -17.13
N ASP A 233 20.00 7.56 -17.03
CA ASP A 233 20.95 8.63 -16.68
C ASP A 233 20.90 9.85 -17.64
N THR A 234 20.29 9.69 -18.81
CA THR A 234 20.05 10.74 -19.81
C THR A 234 18.74 11.51 -19.61
N SER A 235 18.00 11.28 -18.52
CA SER A 235 16.64 11.78 -18.28
C SER A 235 15.58 11.32 -19.31
N SER A 236 15.93 10.36 -20.17
CA SER A 236 14.97 9.63 -20.99
C SER A 236 14.21 8.64 -20.13
N THR A 237 12.91 8.53 -20.36
CA THR A 237 12.04 7.59 -19.65
C THR A 237 11.54 6.55 -20.66
N THR A 238 11.69 5.27 -20.33
CA THR A 238 11.18 4.17 -21.16
C THR A 238 10.17 3.34 -20.36
N LEU A 239 8.98 3.19 -20.93
CA LEU A 239 7.99 2.22 -20.46
C LEU A 239 8.24 0.94 -21.25
N GLU A 240 8.53 -0.17 -20.55
CA GLU A 240 8.84 -1.44 -21.19
C GLU A 240 7.90 -2.52 -20.65
N ALA A 241 7.26 -3.25 -21.58
CA ALA A 241 6.58 -4.50 -21.23
C ALA A 241 7.65 -5.53 -20.83
N ILE A 242 7.48 -6.18 -19.69
CA ILE A 242 8.42 -7.21 -19.26
C ILE A 242 8.03 -8.52 -19.94
N ASP A 243 8.90 -9.05 -20.80
CA ASP A 243 8.77 -10.42 -21.29
C ASP A 243 9.04 -11.41 -20.15
N TRP A 244 8.18 -12.42 -20.01
CA TRP A 244 8.33 -13.51 -19.04
C TRP A 244 9.70 -14.22 -19.16
N GLY A 245 10.33 -14.20 -20.35
CA GLY A 245 11.69 -14.69 -20.56
C GLY A 245 12.77 -13.89 -19.81
N GLU A 246 12.63 -12.57 -19.69
CA GLU A 246 13.57 -11.73 -18.95
C GLU A 246 13.39 -11.86 -17.43
N LEU A 247 12.15 -11.95 -16.95
CA LEU A 247 11.83 -12.18 -15.53
C LEU A 247 12.51 -13.44 -14.99
N ASN A 248 12.42 -14.57 -15.72
CA ASN A 248 13.08 -15.80 -15.32
C ASN A 248 14.61 -15.71 -15.39
N SER A 249 15.17 -15.01 -16.37
CA SER A 249 16.64 -14.87 -16.51
C SER A 249 17.28 -13.99 -15.43
N LYS A 250 16.53 -13.03 -14.86
CA LYS A 250 16.99 -12.10 -13.81
C LYS A 250 16.57 -12.56 -12.40
N ALA A 251 15.39 -13.17 -12.23
CA ALA A 251 14.96 -13.75 -10.95
C ALA A 251 15.79 -15.00 -10.57
N CYS A 252 16.24 -15.81 -11.54
CA CYS A 252 17.07 -16.98 -11.27
C CYS A 252 18.57 -16.68 -11.10
N LYS A 253 19.05 -15.44 -11.33
CA LYS A 253 20.46 -15.07 -11.07
C LYS A 253 20.74 -14.62 -9.63
N GLY A 254 19.71 -14.48 -8.80
CA GLY A 254 19.84 -14.11 -7.39
C GLY A 254 19.88 -15.27 -6.38
N ILE A 255 19.75 -16.54 -6.82
CA ILE A 255 19.79 -17.74 -5.95
C ILE A 255 21.04 -18.57 -6.27
N THR A 256 22.20 -17.94 -6.32
CA THR A 256 23.49 -18.65 -6.32
C THR A 256 24.51 -17.87 -5.51
N GLN A 257 24.33 -17.89 -4.18
CA GLN A 257 25.35 -18.06 -3.14
C GLN A 257 24.78 -17.59 -1.79
N LEU A 258 24.23 -18.55 -1.04
CA LEU A 258 24.43 -18.65 0.40
C LEU A 258 25.32 -19.88 0.63
#